data_AF-A0A352Z5Q3-F1
#
_entry.id   AF-A0A352Z5Q3-F1
#
_cell.length_a   1.000
_cell.length_b   1.000
_cell.length_c   1.000
_cell.angle_alpha   90.00
_cell.angle_beta   90.00
_cell.angle_gamma   90.00
#
_symmetry.space_group_name_H-M   'P 1'
#
loop_
_entity.id
_entity.type
_entity.pdbx_description
1 polymer ?
#
loop_
_entity_poly.entity_id
_entity_poly.type
_entity_poly.pdbx_seq_one_letter_code
_entity_poly.pdbx_strand_id
1 'polypeptide(L)'
;MTTKPASWKQKVDPAFDKFIKLYLESLEKIHLPGNEGYLALDLDEKTFKKMEVQGFPGIAPLYDNDKIQDVILDYSSLFSDNPLTKSELNRLKKQIGKKRDNFIEVLLLIVDQLKDEESRAYYLGSFEPLRSENNRKELASSLDKRGIKKVIKKCHSDILSLICHESSNALLDIKKNIVEKRSPLVKKVYGQRRFMRRSIFHVWNTVSLLVSKKSLKELFSEARKGNDESLFKLVKVDKTLFDHDWFRDRIRKATYSGDWRFFELLGKAIKTDPLSNRKVHGDIFLVLLQFWQSGLYRLTIPELMSLLQASGARMVYDEINFRKFVDREIKPLFKDWMPTKLDI
;
A
#
# COMPACT_ATOMS: atom_id res chain seq x y z
N MET A 1 -24.96 4.17 -29.55
CA MET A 1 -23.60 4.75 -29.60
C MET A 1 -22.76 4.07 -28.53
N THR A 2 -21.82 3.22 -28.90
CA THR A 2 -20.88 2.60 -27.96
C THR A 2 -19.87 3.66 -27.54
N THR A 3 -19.98 4.16 -26.31
CA THR A 3 -18.98 5.06 -25.73
C THR A 3 -17.64 4.33 -25.69
N LYS A 4 -16.63 4.89 -26.37
CA LYS A 4 -15.26 4.35 -26.33
C LYS A 4 -14.83 4.27 -24.85
N PRO A 5 -14.34 3.11 -24.37
CA PRO A 5 -13.92 2.98 -22.98
C PRO A 5 -12.85 4.03 -22.65
N ALA A 6 -12.90 4.57 -21.44
CA ALA A 6 -11.91 5.54 -20.98
C ALA A 6 -10.50 4.96 -21.14
N SER A 7 -9.55 5.74 -21.69
CA SER A 7 -8.24 5.22 -22.11
C SER A 7 -7.42 4.62 -20.96
N TRP A 8 -7.66 5.06 -19.72
CA TRP A 8 -6.99 4.52 -18.54
C TRP A 8 -7.34 3.05 -18.23
N LYS A 9 -8.55 2.58 -18.61
CA LYS A 9 -9.00 1.19 -18.38
C LYS A 9 -8.19 0.14 -19.13
N GLN A 10 -7.42 0.56 -20.14
CA GLN A 10 -6.51 -0.33 -20.87
C GLN A 10 -5.15 -0.46 -20.17
N LYS A 11 -4.81 0.47 -19.27
CA LYS A 11 -3.49 0.56 -18.63
C LYS A 11 -3.49 0.03 -17.20
N VAL A 12 -4.61 0.18 -16.50
CA VAL A 12 -4.83 -0.31 -15.13
C VAL A 12 -6.13 -1.12 -15.08
N ASP A 13 -6.43 -1.73 -13.93
CA ASP A 13 -7.68 -2.47 -13.70
C ASP A 13 -8.92 -1.66 -14.17
N PRO A 14 -9.80 -2.18 -15.03
CA PRO A 14 -11.04 -1.53 -15.46
C PRO A 14 -12.00 -1.09 -14.34
N ALA A 15 -11.89 -1.69 -13.15
CA ALA A 15 -12.64 -1.34 -11.94
C ALA A 15 -11.89 -0.41 -10.98
N PHE A 16 -10.78 0.21 -11.41
CA PHE A 16 -9.94 1.06 -10.55
C PHE A 16 -10.72 2.19 -9.85
N ASP A 17 -11.66 2.79 -10.57
CA ASP A 17 -12.52 3.86 -10.06
C ASP A 17 -13.39 3.40 -8.90
N LYS A 18 -13.91 2.16 -8.97
CA LYS A 18 -14.80 1.60 -7.94
C LYS A 18 -14.08 1.43 -6.60
N PHE A 19 -12.84 0.97 -6.61
CA PHE A 19 -12.10 0.79 -5.35
C PHE A 19 -11.46 2.08 -4.84
N ILE A 20 -11.08 3.04 -5.71
CA ILE A 20 -10.75 4.41 -5.25
C ILE A 20 -11.97 5.03 -4.57
N LYS A 21 -13.15 4.91 -5.16
CA LYS A 21 -14.39 5.42 -4.57
C LYS A 21 -14.64 4.83 -3.19
N LEU A 22 -14.53 3.51 -3.04
CA LEU A 22 -14.69 2.87 -1.73
C LEU A 22 -13.63 3.35 -0.72
N TYR A 23 -12.39 3.58 -1.17
CA TYR A 23 -11.33 4.13 -0.31
C TYR A 23 -11.68 5.55 0.16
N LEU A 24 -12.15 6.42 -0.73
CA LEU A 24 -12.61 7.78 -0.40
C LEU A 24 -13.77 7.74 0.60
N GLU A 25 -14.80 6.92 0.35
CA GLU A 25 -15.92 6.71 1.28
C GLU A 25 -15.46 6.17 2.65
N SER A 26 -14.37 5.41 2.67
CA SER A 26 -13.78 4.91 3.91
C SER A 26 -13.05 6.03 4.64
N LEU A 27 -12.27 6.86 3.94
CA LEU A 27 -11.54 8.00 4.51
C LEU A 27 -12.44 8.98 5.24
N GLU A 28 -13.66 9.22 4.75
CA GLU A 28 -14.66 10.06 5.42
C GLU A 28 -15.08 9.52 6.80
N LYS A 29 -14.88 8.23 7.05
CA LYS A 29 -15.22 7.53 8.30
C LYS A 29 -14.00 7.24 9.17
N ILE A 30 -12.80 7.52 8.67
CA ILE A 30 -11.57 7.38 9.45
C ILE A 30 -11.37 8.66 10.24
N HIS A 31 -11.63 8.59 11.55
CA HIS A 31 -11.14 9.60 12.48
C HIS A 31 -9.80 9.11 13.02
N LEU A 32 -8.78 10.00 13.05
CA LEU A 32 -7.57 9.76 13.82
C LEU A 32 -7.67 10.60 15.10
N PRO A 33 -8.52 10.24 16.08
CA PRO A 33 -8.61 11.00 17.31
C PRO A 33 -7.23 11.04 17.95
N GLY A 34 -6.72 12.25 18.18
CA GLY A 34 -5.40 12.49 18.77
C GLY A 34 -5.20 11.78 20.13
N ASN A 35 -6.29 11.42 20.82
CA ASN A 35 -6.29 11.09 22.24
C ASN A 35 -6.56 9.62 22.57
N GLU A 36 -7.00 8.77 21.64
CA GLU A 36 -7.44 7.41 21.97
C GLU A 36 -6.35 6.34 21.91
N GLY A 37 -5.10 6.70 21.54
CA GLY A 37 -3.97 5.78 21.51
C GLY A 37 -4.03 4.69 20.43
N TYR A 38 -5.21 4.47 19.86
CA TYR A 38 -5.51 3.52 18.79
C TYR A 38 -6.27 4.21 17.66
N LEU A 39 -6.32 3.56 16.51
CA LEU A 39 -7.20 3.93 15.42
C LEU A 39 -8.65 3.62 15.79
N ALA A 40 -9.49 4.65 15.86
CA ALA A 40 -10.93 4.50 15.80
C ALA A 40 -11.37 4.66 14.33
N LEU A 41 -11.60 3.57 13.61
CA LEU A 41 -12.42 3.67 12.40
C LEU A 41 -13.86 3.73 12.90
N ASP A 42 -14.60 4.77 12.55
CA ASP A 42 -16.04 4.86 12.84
C ASP A 42 -16.82 4.00 11.82
N LEU A 43 -16.43 2.73 11.75
CA LEU A 43 -17.11 1.65 11.06
C LEU A 43 -17.85 0.91 12.16
N ASP A 44 -19.19 0.97 12.15
CA ASP A 44 -20.13 0.50 13.18
C ASP A 44 -19.53 -0.14 14.46
N GLU A 45 -19.99 0.33 15.62
CA GLU A 45 -19.50 -0.09 16.94
C GLU A 45 -19.38 -1.62 17.10
N LYS A 46 -20.22 -2.41 16.40
CA LYS A 46 -20.20 -3.88 16.42
C LYS A 46 -18.99 -4.48 15.70
N THR A 47 -18.54 -3.90 14.58
CA THR A 47 -17.42 -4.40 13.79
C THR A 47 -16.09 -4.18 14.51
N PHE A 48 -15.93 -3.03 15.19
CA PHE A 48 -14.74 -2.75 15.99
C PHE A 48 -14.72 -3.44 17.35
N LYS A 49 -15.85 -3.54 18.08
CA LYS A 49 -15.90 -4.40 19.29
C LYS A 49 -15.41 -5.80 18.98
N LYS A 50 -15.73 -6.31 17.79
CA LYS A 50 -15.27 -7.63 17.34
C LYS A 50 -13.77 -7.67 17.02
N MET A 51 -13.14 -6.58 16.57
CA MET A 51 -11.69 -6.49 16.32
C MET A 51 -10.89 -6.26 17.61
N GLU A 52 -11.38 -5.39 18.49
CA GLU A 52 -10.81 -5.07 19.79
C GLU A 52 -10.85 -6.29 20.73
N VAL A 53 -12.01 -6.96 20.86
CA VAL A 53 -12.17 -8.20 21.63
C VAL A 53 -11.34 -9.37 21.05
N GLN A 54 -10.98 -9.33 19.76
CA GLN A 54 -10.18 -10.37 19.11
C GLN A 54 -8.66 -10.12 19.18
N GLY A 55 -8.22 -9.14 19.97
CA GLY A 55 -6.80 -8.89 20.20
C GLY A 55 -6.08 -8.50 18.91
N PHE A 56 -6.62 -7.52 18.17
CA PHE A 56 -5.87 -6.93 17.06
C PHE A 56 -4.58 -6.32 17.66
N PRO A 57 -3.40 -6.87 17.38
CA PRO A 57 -2.16 -6.30 17.87
C PRO A 57 -2.01 -4.92 17.27
N GLY A 58 -1.32 -4.03 17.99
CA GLY A 58 -0.87 -2.75 17.45
C GLY A 58 -0.17 -2.92 16.10
N ILE A 59 0.07 -1.82 15.39
CA ILE A 59 0.78 -1.88 14.11
C ILE A 59 2.26 -2.21 14.37
N ALA A 60 2.74 -1.81 15.54
CA ALA A 60 3.90 -2.29 16.27
C ALA A 60 4.54 -3.63 15.79
N PRO A 61 3.91 -4.82 15.92
CA PRO A 61 4.54 -6.08 15.54
C PRO A 61 4.70 -6.28 14.04
N LEU A 62 4.03 -5.49 13.18
CA LEU A 62 4.28 -5.50 11.73
C LEU A 62 5.65 -4.89 11.40
N TYR A 63 6.17 -3.99 12.22
CA TYR A 63 7.51 -3.43 12.03
C TYR A 63 8.63 -4.41 12.42
N ASP A 64 8.44 -5.14 13.53
CA ASP A 64 9.44 -6.07 14.07
C ASP A 64 9.42 -7.44 13.38
N ASN A 65 8.25 -7.92 12.97
CA ASN A 65 8.10 -9.22 12.30
C ASN A 65 8.18 -9.14 10.77
N ASP A 66 8.87 -8.14 10.22
CA ASP A 66 9.16 -8.04 8.78
C ASP A 66 10.10 -9.19 8.28
N LYS A 67 10.42 -10.17 9.14
CA LYS A 67 10.85 -11.52 8.73
C LYS A 67 9.75 -12.32 8.03
N ILE A 68 8.50 -11.88 8.10
CA ILE A 68 7.47 -12.16 7.11
C ILE A 68 7.73 -11.18 5.93
N GLN A 69 8.91 -11.23 5.31
CA GLN A 69 9.09 -11.91 4.01
C GLN A 69 7.86 -12.65 3.46
N ASP A 70 6.72 -11.98 3.38
CA ASP A 70 5.67 -12.39 2.49
C ASP A 70 6.21 -12.22 1.09
N VAL A 71 6.34 -13.34 0.39
CA VAL A 71 6.84 -13.48 -0.98
C VAL A 71 6.35 -12.35 -1.89
N ILE A 72 5.13 -11.84 -1.68
CA ILE A 72 4.49 -10.72 -2.41
C ILE A 72 5.21 -9.37 -2.22
N LEU A 73 5.62 -9.03 -0.99
CA LEU A 73 6.36 -7.81 -0.67
C LEU A 73 7.89 -7.99 -0.82
N ASP A 74 8.41 -9.22 -0.77
CA ASP A 74 9.82 -9.48 -1.09
C ASP A 74 10.13 -9.28 -2.58
N TYR A 75 9.12 -9.40 -3.46
CA TYR A 75 9.26 -8.93 -4.85
C TYR A 75 9.65 -7.45 -4.91
N SER A 76 9.17 -6.60 -3.97
CA SER A 76 9.56 -5.18 -3.88
C SER A 76 11.07 -4.96 -3.75
N SER A 77 11.78 -5.87 -3.06
CA SER A 77 13.24 -5.81 -2.92
C SER A 77 13.98 -6.10 -4.24
N LEU A 78 13.37 -6.84 -5.18
CA LEU A 78 13.88 -7.00 -6.54
C LEU A 78 13.76 -5.72 -7.38
N PHE A 79 13.02 -4.70 -6.89
CA PHE A 79 12.72 -3.48 -7.64
C PHE A 79 13.52 -2.25 -7.18
N SER A 80 14.34 -2.38 -6.13
CA SER A 80 15.26 -1.31 -5.75
C SER A 80 16.29 -1.06 -6.88
N ASP A 81 16.68 0.19 -7.10
CA ASP A 81 17.73 0.53 -8.06
C ASP A 81 19.11 0.01 -7.66
N ASN A 82 19.28 -0.43 -6.41
CA ASN A 82 20.48 -1.12 -5.98
C ASN A 82 20.48 -2.55 -6.54
N PRO A 83 21.54 -2.96 -7.27
CA PRO A 83 21.67 -4.34 -7.70
C PRO A 83 21.66 -5.25 -6.48
N LEU A 84 20.74 -6.23 -6.47
CA LEU A 84 20.72 -7.28 -5.46
C LEU A 84 22.12 -7.87 -5.33
N THR A 85 22.58 -8.02 -4.10
CA THR A 85 23.80 -8.77 -3.84
C THR A 85 23.63 -10.20 -4.35
N LYS A 86 24.74 -10.86 -4.69
CA LYS A 86 24.73 -12.27 -5.12
C LYS A 86 24.07 -13.18 -4.06
N SER A 87 24.21 -12.83 -2.79
CA SER A 87 23.56 -13.47 -1.64
C SER A 87 22.03 -13.31 -1.66
N GLU A 88 21.53 -12.08 -1.80
CA GLU A 88 20.09 -11.79 -1.89
C GLU A 88 19.46 -12.47 -3.10
N LEU A 89 20.13 -12.39 -4.26
CA LEU A 89 19.68 -13.06 -5.48
C LEU A 89 19.60 -14.58 -5.30
N ASN A 90 20.58 -15.20 -4.65
CA ASN A 90 20.59 -16.64 -4.41
C ASN A 90 19.53 -17.06 -3.38
N ARG A 91 19.31 -16.27 -2.32
CA ARG A 91 18.24 -16.48 -1.34
C ARG A 91 16.86 -16.36 -1.99
N LEU A 92 16.66 -15.34 -2.81
CA LEU A 92 15.46 -15.16 -3.62
C LEU A 92 15.25 -16.34 -4.57
N LYS A 93 16.25 -16.75 -5.35
CA LYS A 93 16.15 -17.93 -6.23
C LYS A 93 15.74 -19.19 -5.46
N LYS A 94 16.28 -19.42 -4.27
CA LYS A 94 15.97 -20.58 -3.41
C LYS A 94 14.56 -20.52 -2.83
N GLN A 95 14.07 -19.33 -2.43
CA GLN A 95 12.70 -19.14 -1.92
C GLN A 95 11.65 -19.20 -3.04
N ILE A 96 11.98 -18.63 -4.20
CA ILE A 96 11.18 -18.65 -5.43
C ILE A 96 11.01 -20.10 -5.90
N GLY A 97 12.05 -20.92 -6.01
CA GLY A 97 11.97 -22.27 -6.60
C GLY A 97 10.96 -23.25 -5.96
N LYS A 98 10.61 -23.12 -4.66
CA LYS A 98 9.64 -24.02 -3.99
C LYS A 98 8.28 -23.38 -3.66
N LYS A 99 8.15 -22.04 -3.73
CA LYS A 99 6.92 -21.30 -3.37
C LYS A 99 6.34 -20.47 -4.52
N ARG A 100 7.06 -20.32 -5.65
CA ARG A 100 6.68 -19.47 -6.77
C ARG A 100 5.50 -20.04 -7.57
N ASP A 101 5.50 -21.33 -7.85
CA ASP A 101 4.40 -21.95 -8.61
C ASP A 101 3.09 -21.85 -7.81
N ASN A 102 3.15 -22.12 -6.50
CA ASN A 102 2.03 -21.88 -5.58
C ASN A 102 1.56 -20.41 -5.56
N PHE A 103 2.46 -19.42 -5.72
CA PHE A 103 2.06 -18.01 -5.70
C PHE A 103 1.35 -17.59 -6.99
N ILE A 104 1.91 -17.95 -8.15
CA ILE A 104 1.29 -17.65 -9.44
C ILE A 104 -0.05 -18.38 -9.57
N GLU A 105 -0.13 -19.64 -9.15
CA GLU A 105 -1.38 -20.38 -9.09
C GLU A 105 -2.42 -19.70 -8.19
N VAL A 106 -2.03 -19.21 -7.02
CA VAL A 106 -2.91 -18.44 -6.14
C VAL A 106 -3.39 -17.15 -6.82
N LEU A 107 -2.51 -16.41 -7.50
CA LEU A 107 -2.89 -15.21 -8.24
C LEU A 107 -3.91 -15.53 -9.33
N LEU A 108 -3.65 -16.55 -10.14
CA LEU A 108 -4.57 -16.95 -11.22
C LEU A 108 -5.91 -17.43 -10.67
N LEU A 109 -5.90 -18.16 -9.55
CA LEU A 109 -7.13 -18.60 -8.89
C LEU A 109 -7.96 -17.43 -8.32
N ILE A 110 -7.30 -16.35 -7.88
CA ILE A 110 -7.99 -15.11 -7.51
C ILE A 110 -8.58 -14.44 -8.75
N VAL A 111 -7.80 -14.34 -9.83
CA VAL A 111 -8.25 -13.74 -11.10
C VAL A 111 -9.47 -14.48 -11.63
N ASP A 112 -9.47 -15.82 -11.61
CA ASP A 112 -10.59 -16.64 -12.05
C ASP A 112 -11.86 -16.45 -11.19
N GLN A 113 -11.70 -16.03 -9.92
CA GLN A 113 -12.80 -15.74 -9.00
C GLN A 113 -13.32 -14.31 -9.10
N LEU A 114 -12.70 -13.43 -9.90
CA LEU A 114 -13.19 -12.08 -10.10
C LEU A 114 -14.55 -12.08 -10.80
N LYS A 115 -15.51 -11.37 -10.19
CA LYS A 115 -16.86 -11.18 -10.73
C LYS A 115 -16.90 -10.21 -11.92
N ASP A 116 -15.99 -9.24 -11.94
CA ASP A 116 -15.91 -8.23 -13.00
C ASP A 116 -15.12 -8.79 -14.19
N GLU A 117 -15.82 -9.05 -15.30
CA GLU A 117 -15.25 -9.76 -16.45
C GLU A 117 -14.15 -8.96 -17.16
N GLU A 118 -14.29 -7.63 -17.22
CA GLU A 118 -13.27 -6.74 -17.79
C GLU A 118 -11.98 -6.81 -16.97
N SER A 119 -12.10 -6.77 -15.64
CA SER A 119 -10.98 -6.89 -14.71
C SER A 119 -10.31 -8.25 -14.79
N ARG A 120 -11.11 -9.32 -14.85
CA ARG A 120 -10.60 -10.69 -15.04
C ARG A 120 -9.81 -10.81 -16.34
N ALA A 121 -10.36 -10.33 -17.46
CA ALA A 121 -9.67 -10.35 -18.75
C ALA A 121 -8.38 -9.52 -18.73
N TYR A 122 -8.40 -8.34 -18.09
CA TYR A 122 -7.22 -7.50 -17.90
C TYR A 122 -6.09 -8.26 -17.18
N TYR A 123 -6.39 -8.92 -16.06
CA TYR A 123 -5.37 -9.63 -15.28
C TYR A 123 -4.87 -10.90 -15.94
N LEU A 124 -5.75 -11.67 -16.62
CA LEU A 124 -5.32 -12.82 -17.41
C LEU A 124 -4.32 -12.39 -18.50
N GLY A 125 -4.62 -11.33 -19.24
CA GLY A 125 -3.69 -10.79 -20.23
C GLY A 125 -2.40 -10.25 -19.61
N SER A 126 -2.49 -9.59 -18.44
CA SER A 126 -1.31 -9.06 -17.76
C SER A 126 -0.36 -10.14 -17.24
N PHE A 127 -0.91 -11.23 -16.70
CA PHE A 127 -0.12 -12.32 -16.10
C PHE A 127 0.21 -13.46 -17.06
N GLU A 128 -0.27 -13.41 -18.31
CA GLU A 128 0.04 -14.42 -19.34
C GLU A 128 1.55 -14.71 -19.48
N PRO A 129 2.46 -13.71 -19.51
CA PRO A 129 3.91 -13.97 -19.57
C PRO A 129 4.46 -14.78 -18.38
N LEU A 130 3.72 -14.82 -17.27
CA LEU A 130 4.10 -15.52 -16.04
C LEU A 130 3.42 -16.88 -15.88
N ARG A 131 2.42 -17.19 -16.72
CA ARG A 131 1.50 -18.31 -16.55
C ARG A 131 2.18 -19.67 -16.57
N SER A 132 3.15 -19.88 -17.47
CA SER A 132 3.87 -21.14 -17.62
C SER A 132 5.38 -20.97 -17.43
N GLU A 133 6.09 -22.07 -17.13
CA GLU A 133 7.55 -22.04 -17.10
C GLU A 133 8.16 -21.66 -18.46
N ASN A 134 7.55 -22.12 -19.55
CA ASN A 134 7.99 -21.83 -20.91
C ASN A 134 7.84 -20.34 -21.24
N ASN A 135 6.68 -19.73 -20.95
CA ASN A 135 6.46 -18.29 -21.16
C ASN A 135 7.50 -17.47 -20.39
N ARG A 136 7.84 -17.89 -19.16
CA ARG A 136 8.85 -17.23 -18.33
C ARG A 136 10.26 -17.36 -18.91
N LYS A 137 10.63 -18.52 -19.44
CA LYS A 137 11.92 -18.75 -20.11
C LYS A 137 12.02 -17.90 -21.37
N GLU A 138 10.98 -17.90 -22.19
CA GLU A 138 10.88 -17.10 -23.41
C GLU A 138 11.01 -15.60 -23.11
N LEU A 139 10.27 -15.11 -22.11
CA LEU A 139 10.36 -13.73 -21.64
C LEU A 139 11.78 -13.37 -21.18
N ALA A 140 12.44 -14.28 -20.44
CA ALA A 140 13.80 -14.06 -19.96
C ALA A 140 14.85 -14.09 -21.08
N SER A 141 14.61 -14.84 -22.16
CA SER A 141 15.50 -14.90 -23.32
C SER A 141 15.30 -13.76 -24.33
N SER A 142 14.09 -13.22 -24.41
CA SER A 142 13.71 -12.21 -25.42
C SER A 142 13.97 -10.76 -24.98
N LEU A 143 14.14 -10.53 -23.68
CA LEU A 143 14.32 -9.19 -23.13
C LEU A 143 15.70 -8.99 -22.51
N ASP A 144 16.24 -7.80 -22.69
CA ASP A 144 17.39 -7.35 -21.92
C ASP A 144 17.03 -7.13 -20.43
N LYS A 145 18.05 -6.88 -19.60
CA LYS A 145 17.85 -6.63 -18.16
C LYS A 145 16.86 -5.50 -17.88
N ARG A 146 16.82 -4.47 -18.72
CA ARG A 146 15.93 -3.31 -18.58
C ARG A 146 14.48 -3.70 -18.91
N GLY A 147 14.25 -4.45 -19.98
CA GLY A 147 12.96 -5.00 -20.38
C GLY A 147 12.39 -5.92 -19.31
N ILE A 148 13.21 -6.84 -18.78
CA ILE A 148 12.81 -7.70 -17.65
C ILE A 148 12.37 -6.85 -16.46
N LYS A 149 13.15 -5.84 -16.06
CA LYS A 149 12.78 -4.95 -14.94
C LYS A 149 11.44 -4.24 -15.16
N LYS A 150 11.17 -3.76 -16.39
CA LYS A 150 9.88 -3.14 -16.74
C LYS A 150 8.71 -4.12 -16.60
N VAL A 151 8.85 -5.34 -17.10
CA VAL A 151 7.80 -6.36 -17.02
C VAL A 151 7.52 -6.73 -15.57
N ILE A 152 8.55 -7.02 -14.77
CA ILE A 152 8.32 -7.42 -13.38
C ILE A 152 7.70 -6.26 -12.58
N LYS A 153 8.13 -5.01 -12.80
CA LYS A 153 7.53 -3.82 -12.17
C LYS A 153 6.05 -3.67 -12.53
N LYS A 154 5.69 -3.88 -13.80
CA LYS A 154 4.28 -3.91 -14.24
C LYS A 154 3.51 -5.03 -13.53
N CYS A 155 4.03 -6.25 -13.54
CA CYS A 155 3.37 -7.39 -12.89
C CYS A 155 3.18 -7.14 -11.38
N HIS A 156 4.17 -6.56 -10.71
CA HIS A 156 4.05 -6.20 -9.29
C HIS A 156 2.96 -5.16 -9.06
N SER A 157 2.89 -4.12 -9.91
CA SER A 157 1.81 -3.14 -9.87
C SER A 157 0.44 -3.78 -10.05
N ASP A 158 0.31 -4.71 -11.00
CA ASP A 158 -0.94 -5.41 -11.27
C ASP A 158 -1.33 -6.36 -10.13
N ILE A 159 -0.36 -7.00 -9.46
CA ILE A 159 -0.60 -7.78 -8.25
C ILE A 159 -1.15 -6.88 -7.12
N LEU A 160 -0.54 -5.70 -6.91
CA LEU A 160 -1.02 -4.75 -5.90
C LEU A 160 -2.43 -4.27 -6.22
N SER A 161 -2.72 -3.96 -7.49
CA SER A 161 -4.06 -3.61 -7.95
C SER A 161 -5.07 -4.74 -7.72
N LEU A 162 -4.72 -5.98 -8.04
CA LEU A 162 -5.59 -7.15 -7.86
C LEU A 162 -5.92 -7.34 -6.37
N ILE A 163 -4.91 -7.18 -5.51
CA ILE A 163 -5.11 -7.22 -4.07
C ILE A 163 -6.10 -6.12 -3.67
N CYS A 164 -5.90 -4.86 -4.09
CA CYS A 164 -6.84 -3.77 -3.81
C CYS A 164 -8.27 -4.08 -4.26
N HIS A 165 -8.45 -4.59 -5.48
CA HIS A 165 -9.74 -5.00 -6.01
C HIS A 165 -10.42 -6.03 -5.09
N GLU A 166 -9.73 -7.12 -4.77
CA GLU A 166 -10.24 -8.17 -3.90
C GLU A 166 -10.57 -7.70 -2.48
N SER A 167 -9.77 -6.76 -1.98
CA SER A 167 -9.97 -6.10 -0.69
C SER A 167 -11.30 -5.36 -0.67
N SER A 168 -11.55 -4.59 -1.72
CA SER A 168 -12.74 -3.78 -1.86
C SER A 168 -13.97 -4.65 -2.02
N ASN A 169 -13.89 -5.73 -2.81
CA ASN A 169 -14.96 -6.71 -2.89
C ASN A 169 -15.25 -7.35 -1.53
N ALA A 170 -14.22 -7.73 -0.76
CA ALA A 170 -14.40 -8.30 0.57
C ALA A 170 -15.13 -7.34 1.53
N LEU A 171 -14.76 -6.06 1.52
CA LEU A 171 -15.42 -5.04 2.34
C LEU A 171 -16.88 -4.82 1.92
N LEU A 172 -17.16 -4.83 0.61
CA LEU A 172 -18.52 -4.72 0.08
C LEU A 172 -19.37 -5.96 0.44
N ASP A 173 -18.81 -7.16 0.38
CA ASP A 173 -19.48 -8.40 0.78
C ASP A 173 -19.83 -8.36 2.27
N ILE A 174 -18.90 -7.91 3.13
CA ILE A 174 -19.15 -7.71 4.57
C ILE A 174 -20.29 -6.72 4.79
N LYS A 175 -20.27 -5.56 4.12
CA LYS A 175 -21.32 -4.54 4.21
C LYS A 175 -22.70 -5.07 3.80
N LYS A 176 -22.73 -6.04 2.88
CA LYS A 176 -23.95 -6.69 2.39
C LYS A 176 -24.33 -7.95 3.18
N ASN A 177 -23.59 -8.30 4.24
CA ASN A 177 -23.74 -9.57 4.97
C ASN A 177 -23.69 -10.83 4.08
N ILE A 178 -22.95 -10.77 2.98
CA ILE A 178 -22.79 -11.90 2.06
C ILE A 178 -21.66 -12.80 2.60
N VAL A 179 -22.02 -13.97 3.14
CA VAL A 179 -21.04 -15.00 3.53
C VAL A 179 -20.69 -15.82 2.29
N GLU A 180 -19.88 -15.25 1.40
CA GLU A 180 -19.47 -15.97 0.20
C GLU A 180 -18.46 -17.08 0.51
N LYS A 181 -18.68 -18.25 -0.12
CA LYS A 181 -17.76 -19.40 -0.03
C LYS A 181 -16.50 -19.13 -0.86
N ARG A 182 -15.57 -18.34 -0.33
CA ARG A 182 -14.20 -18.24 -0.89
C ARG A 182 -13.48 -19.59 -0.77
N SER A 183 -12.63 -19.92 -1.73
CA SER A 183 -11.84 -21.16 -1.71
C SER A 183 -11.01 -21.26 -0.42
N PRO A 184 -10.77 -22.48 0.12
CA PRO A 184 -9.94 -22.67 1.31
C PRO A 184 -8.53 -22.08 1.17
N LEU A 185 -7.95 -22.15 -0.03
CA LEU A 185 -6.63 -21.61 -0.32
C LEU A 185 -6.62 -20.08 -0.24
N VAL A 186 -7.63 -19.42 -0.83
CA VAL A 186 -7.79 -17.96 -0.71
C VAL A 186 -8.01 -17.56 0.74
N LYS A 187 -8.84 -18.30 1.50
CA LYS A 187 -9.03 -18.05 2.94
C LYS A 187 -7.74 -18.24 3.75
N LYS A 188 -6.87 -19.18 3.36
CA LYS A 188 -5.57 -19.41 4.01
C LYS A 188 -4.57 -18.29 3.73
N VAL A 189 -4.53 -17.81 2.48
CA VAL A 189 -3.59 -16.75 2.05
C VAL A 189 -4.08 -15.36 2.49
N TYR A 190 -5.38 -15.09 2.36
CA TYR A 190 -6.04 -13.82 2.65
C TYR A 190 -6.90 -13.88 3.91
N GLY A 191 -6.53 -14.73 4.89
CA GLY A 191 -7.27 -14.86 6.14
C GLY A 191 -7.61 -13.47 6.67
N GLN A 192 -8.91 -13.20 6.84
CA GLN A 192 -9.47 -11.83 6.92
C GLN A 192 -8.66 -10.93 7.85
N ARG A 193 -8.20 -11.44 9.00
CA ARG A 193 -7.36 -10.69 9.95
C ARG A 193 -6.00 -10.26 9.40
N ARG A 194 -5.24 -11.15 8.75
CA ARG A 194 -3.91 -10.82 8.19
C ARG A 194 -4.05 -9.79 7.08
N PHE A 195 -5.06 -10.00 6.24
CA PHE A 195 -5.38 -9.11 5.15
C PHE A 195 -5.73 -7.69 5.66
N MET A 196 -6.66 -7.58 6.60
CA MET A 196 -7.05 -6.31 7.22
C MET A 196 -5.87 -5.59 7.90
N ARG A 197 -5.00 -6.31 8.60
CA ARG A 197 -3.78 -5.73 9.20
C ARG A 197 -2.89 -5.05 8.17
N ARG A 198 -2.70 -5.68 7.00
CA ARG A 198 -1.90 -5.10 5.91
C ARG A 198 -2.58 -3.87 5.32
N SER A 199 -3.89 -3.93 5.08
CA SER A 199 -4.62 -2.76 4.59
C SER A 199 -4.48 -1.56 5.53
N ILE A 200 -4.67 -1.77 6.83
CA ILE A 200 -4.45 -0.75 7.87
C ILE A 200 -3.01 -0.20 7.81
N PHE A 201 -2.01 -1.08 7.77
CA PHE A 201 -0.62 -0.66 7.65
C PHE A 201 -0.37 0.21 6.41
N HIS A 202 -0.91 -0.16 5.24
CA HIS A 202 -0.75 0.62 4.02
C HIS A 202 -1.36 2.01 4.14
N VAL A 203 -2.54 2.13 4.74
CA VAL A 203 -3.16 3.44 4.97
C VAL A 203 -2.26 4.29 5.88
N TRP A 204 -1.61 3.72 6.92
CA TRP A 204 -0.78 4.54 7.81
C TRP A 204 0.55 4.87 7.17
N ASN A 205 1.07 3.98 6.34
CA ASN A 205 2.23 4.28 5.54
C ASN A 205 1.92 5.45 4.59
N THR A 206 0.72 5.48 4.01
CA THR A 206 0.24 6.61 3.22
C THR A 206 0.14 7.89 4.04
N VAL A 207 -0.37 7.84 5.28
CA VAL A 207 -0.39 9.02 6.19
C VAL A 207 1.03 9.46 6.55
N SER A 208 1.93 8.52 6.83
CA SER A 208 3.34 8.81 7.12
C SER A 208 4.00 9.51 5.95
N LEU A 209 3.81 9.01 4.72
CA LEU A 209 4.32 9.64 3.50
C LEU A 209 3.75 11.04 3.30
N LEU A 210 2.46 11.24 3.58
CA LEU A 210 1.82 12.55 3.47
C LEU A 210 2.47 13.57 4.41
N VAL A 211 2.65 13.21 5.68
CA VAL A 211 3.01 14.15 6.76
C VAL A 211 4.52 14.30 6.93
N SER A 212 5.26 13.20 6.79
CA SER A 212 6.69 13.15 7.09
C SER A 212 7.57 13.01 5.85
N LYS A 213 6.97 12.74 4.68
CA LYS A 213 7.67 12.38 3.42
C LYS A 213 8.60 11.16 3.56
N LYS A 214 8.41 10.35 4.61
CA LYS A 214 9.10 9.08 4.86
C LYS A 214 8.07 7.98 5.09
N SER A 215 8.43 6.76 4.69
CA SER A 215 7.64 5.57 5.01
C SER A 215 7.69 5.27 6.51
N LEU A 216 6.68 4.57 7.03
CA LEU A 216 6.69 4.13 8.43
C LEU A 216 7.89 3.24 8.73
N LYS A 217 8.29 2.41 7.77
CA LYS A 217 9.43 1.50 7.91
C LYS A 217 10.74 2.25 8.07
N GLU A 218 10.96 3.30 7.28
CA GLU A 218 12.14 4.17 7.42
C GLU A 218 12.12 4.87 8.78
N LEU A 219 11.00 5.48 9.16
CA LEU A 219 10.86 6.15 10.45
C LEU A 219 11.11 5.20 11.63
N PHE A 220 10.53 3.99 11.59
CA PHE A 220 10.73 2.97 12.63
C PHE A 220 12.19 2.52 12.71
N SER A 221 12.83 2.25 11.56
CA SER A 221 14.24 1.86 11.51
C SER A 221 15.18 2.93 12.06
N GLU A 222 14.94 4.19 11.71
CA GLU A 222 15.71 5.33 12.22
C GLU A 222 15.45 5.57 13.71
N ALA A 223 14.20 5.53 14.14
CA ALA A 223 13.81 5.71 15.55
C ALA A 223 14.45 4.63 16.44
N ARG A 224 14.44 3.37 16.00
CA ARG A 224 15.08 2.26 16.72
C ARG A 224 16.60 2.42 16.86
N LYS A 225 17.23 3.15 15.93
CA LYS A 225 18.66 3.50 15.98
C LYS A 225 18.94 4.72 16.86
N GLY A 226 17.94 5.27 17.55
CA GLY A 226 18.08 6.41 18.46
C GLY A 226 17.81 7.77 17.80
N ASN A 227 17.24 7.83 16.59
CA ASN A 227 16.84 9.10 15.99
C ASN A 227 15.50 9.57 16.58
N ASP A 228 15.55 10.47 17.56
CA ASP A 228 14.36 11.01 18.23
C ASP A 228 13.46 11.83 17.29
N GLU A 229 13.98 12.48 16.24
CA GLU A 229 13.14 13.20 15.27
C GLU A 229 12.22 12.22 14.53
N SER A 230 12.77 11.09 14.09
CA SER A 230 12.00 10.04 13.42
C SER A 230 11.05 9.34 14.38
N LEU A 231 11.44 9.16 15.64
CA LEU A 231 10.55 8.70 16.71
C LEU A 231 9.33 9.61 16.85
N PHE A 232 9.52 10.93 17.00
CA PHE A 232 8.41 11.87 17.16
C PHE A 232 7.51 11.91 15.93
N LYS A 233 8.06 11.81 14.71
CA LYS A 233 7.28 11.68 13.48
C LYS A 233 6.45 10.40 13.46
N LEU A 234 7.02 9.29 13.93
CA LEU A 234 6.33 8.01 13.97
C LEU A 234 5.20 8.01 15.01
N VAL A 235 5.43 8.56 16.21
CA VAL A 235 4.42 8.68 17.28
C VAL A 235 3.19 9.48 16.86
N LYS A 236 3.36 10.48 15.98
CA LYS A 236 2.22 11.23 15.40
C LYS A 236 1.26 10.32 14.63
N VAL A 237 1.77 9.25 14.02
CA VAL A 237 1.00 8.34 13.16
C VAL A 237 0.61 7.06 13.88
N ASP A 238 1.50 6.49 14.69
CA ASP A 238 1.27 5.27 15.45
C ASP A 238 1.65 5.44 16.92
N LYS A 239 0.63 5.52 17.78
CA LYS A 239 0.79 5.62 19.24
C LYS A 239 0.96 4.25 19.90
N THR A 240 0.71 3.14 19.20
CA THR A 240 0.95 1.79 19.74
C THR A 240 2.44 1.51 19.97
N LEU A 241 3.32 2.40 19.52
CA LEU A 241 4.74 2.34 19.81
C LEU A 241 5.06 2.19 21.30
N PHE A 242 4.25 2.78 22.20
CA PHE A 242 4.47 2.72 23.66
C PHE A 242 4.54 1.29 24.20
N ASP A 243 4.03 0.32 23.45
CA ASP A 243 4.07 -1.10 23.81
C ASP A 243 5.43 -1.75 23.51
N HIS A 244 6.31 -1.12 22.73
CA HIS A 244 7.64 -1.66 22.43
C HIS A 244 8.66 -1.39 23.54
N ASP A 245 9.42 -2.42 23.90
CA ASP A 245 10.48 -2.36 24.91
C ASP A 245 11.52 -1.28 24.62
N TRP A 246 11.99 -1.18 23.37
CA TRP A 246 13.02 -0.22 23.00
C TRP A 246 12.54 1.24 23.15
N PHE A 247 11.24 1.51 22.94
CA PHE A 247 10.70 2.84 23.14
C PHE A 247 10.52 3.13 24.64
N ARG A 248 10.03 2.17 25.41
CA ARG A 248 9.98 2.27 26.89
C ARG A 248 11.37 2.53 27.48
N ASP A 249 12.40 1.87 26.97
CA ASP A 249 13.78 2.09 27.39
C ASP A 249 14.28 3.49 27.04
N ARG A 250 13.93 4.02 25.86
CA ARG A 250 14.25 5.41 25.50
C ARG A 250 13.56 6.41 26.43
N ILE A 251 12.30 6.16 26.80
CA ILE A 251 11.55 6.98 27.77
C ILE A 251 12.24 6.94 29.13
N ARG A 252 12.58 5.75 29.66
CA ARG A 252 13.31 5.58 30.93
C ARG A 252 14.63 6.33 30.93
N LYS A 253 15.40 6.25 29.83
CA LYS A 253 16.65 7.00 29.68
C LYS A 253 16.42 8.51 29.80
N ALA A 254 15.43 9.06 29.09
CA ALA A 254 15.05 10.48 29.21
C ALA A 254 14.63 10.84 30.64
N THR A 255 13.89 9.96 31.33
CA THR A 255 13.49 10.19 32.72
C THR A 255 14.71 10.30 33.64
N TYR A 256 15.62 9.32 33.58
CA TYR A 256 16.80 9.31 34.46
C TYR A 256 17.79 10.44 34.16
N SER A 257 17.85 10.90 32.91
CA SER A 257 18.71 12.02 32.52
C SER A 257 18.06 13.39 32.70
N GLY A 258 16.78 13.47 33.09
CA GLY A 258 16.04 14.74 33.17
C GLY A 258 15.90 15.44 31.80
N ASP A 259 15.77 14.68 30.70
CA ASP A 259 15.65 15.21 29.34
C ASP A 259 14.26 15.83 29.09
N TRP A 260 14.02 17.02 29.66
CA TRP A 260 12.75 17.73 29.55
C TRP A 260 12.36 18.04 28.10
N ARG A 261 13.35 18.30 27.26
CA ARG A 261 13.13 18.61 25.85
C ARG A 261 12.53 17.42 25.11
N PHE A 262 13.00 16.20 25.40
CA PHE A 262 12.41 14.99 24.86
C PHE A 262 10.92 14.86 25.23
N PHE A 263 10.57 15.05 26.50
CA PHE A 263 9.17 14.94 26.95
C PHE A 263 8.26 16.01 26.33
N GLU A 264 8.74 17.25 26.19
CA GLU A 264 8.02 18.32 25.53
C GLU A 264 7.71 17.96 24.06
N LEU A 265 8.71 17.50 23.31
CA LEU A 265 8.56 17.11 21.92
C LEU A 265 7.69 15.86 21.75
N LEU A 266 7.83 14.88 22.64
CA LEU A 266 6.99 13.69 22.67
C LEU A 266 5.52 14.05 22.96
N GLY A 267 5.27 14.87 23.97
CA GLY A 267 3.93 15.36 24.30
C GLY A 267 3.28 16.11 23.13
N LYS A 268 4.07 16.94 22.42
CA LYS A 268 3.61 17.60 21.19
C LYS A 268 3.28 16.58 20.09
N ALA A 269 4.12 15.56 19.88
CA ALA A 269 3.88 14.52 18.89
C ALA A 269 2.59 13.75 19.17
N ILE A 270 2.35 13.36 20.43
CA ILE A 270 1.12 12.64 20.84
C ILE A 270 -0.13 13.47 20.54
N LYS A 271 -0.11 14.77 20.89
CA LYS A 271 -1.26 15.67 20.72
C LYS A 271 -1.53 16.09 19.28
N THR A 272 -0.56 15.91 18.38
CA THR A 272 -0.71 16.35 16.99
C THR A 272 -1.59 15.35 16.23
N ASP A 273 -2.70 15.83 15.68
CA ASP A 273 -3.40 15.09 14.63
C ASP A 273 -2.56 15.19 13.33
N PRO A 274 -2.06 14.07 12.79
CA PRO A 274 -1.25 14.09 11.57
C PRO A 274 -2.02 14.66 10.37
N LEU A 275 -3.35 14.73 10.43
CA LEU A 275 -4.21 15.13 9.33
C LEU A 275 -4.81 16.52 9.50
N SER A 276 -4.62 17.19 10.64
CA SER A 276 -5.26 18.49 10.92
C SER A 276 -4.88 19.57 9.92
N ASN A 277 -3.67 19.48 9.34
CA ASN A 277 -3.16 20.40 8.34
C ASN A 277 -3.42 19.91 6.90
N ARG A 278 -4.31 18.94 6.69
CA ARG A 278 -4.73 18.55 5.34
C ARG A 278 -5.32 19.79 4.66
N LYS A 279 -4.63 20.26 3.63
CA LYS A 279 -5.18 21.25 2.70
C LYS A 279 -6.45 20.68 2.06
N VAL A 280 -7.22 21.54 1.39
CA VAL A 280 -8.42 21.26 0.57
C VAL A 280 -8.25 20.11 -0.45
N HIS A 281 -7.06 19.54 -0.59
CA HIS A 281 -6.69 18.46 -1.52
C HIS A 281 -6.19 17.18 -0.84
N GLY A 282 -6.43 17.02 0.47
CA GLY A 282 -5.96 15.88 1.26
C GLY A 282 -6.32 14.53 0.64
N ASP A 283 -7.54 14.39 0.13
CA ASP A 283 -8.06 13.12 -0.37
C ASP A 283 -7.40 12.69 -1.68
N ILE A 284 -7.24 13.62 -2.63
CA ILE A 284 -6.51 13.36 -3.88
C ILE A 284 -5.07 12.95 -3.56
N PHE A 285 -4.43 13.62 -2.61
CA PHE A 285 -3.08 13.27 -2.19
C PHE A 285 -3.04 11.83 -1.65
N LEU A 286 -3.95 11.47 -0.75
CA LEU A 286 -4.01 10.13 -0.17
C LEU A 286 -4.30 9.06 -1.21
N VAL A 287 -5.20 9.30 -2.16
CA VAL A 287 -5.48 8.38 -3.26
C VAL A 287 -4.22 8.16 -4.09
N LEU A 288 -3.54 9.24 -4.48
CA LEU A 288 -2.32 9.14 -5.28
C LEU A 288 -1.23 8.38 -4.51
N LEU A 289 -1.00 8.69 -3.23
CA LEU A 289 -0.02 7.96 -2.42
C LEU A 289 -0.38 6.48 -2.26
N GLN A 290 -1.64 6.18 -1.98
CA GLN A 290 -2.12 4.83 -1.70
C GLN A 290 -2.03 3.94 -2.94
N PHE A 291 -2.37 4.48 -4.11
CA PHE A 291 -2.52 3.69 -5.34
C PHE A 291 -1.42 3.94 -6.37
N TRP A 292 -0.42 4.77 -6.07
CA TRP A 292 0.68 5.07 -7.00
C TRP A 292 1.29 3.80 -7.57
N GLN A 293 1.73 2.92 -6.68
CA GLN A 293 2.39 1.65 -6.99
C GLN A 293 1.43 0.61 -7.55
N SER A 294 0.13 0.72 -7.27
CA SER A 294 -0.92 -0.16 -7.83
C SER A 294 -1.27 0.18 -9.28
N GLY A 295 -0.68 1.22 -9.86
CA GLY A 295 -0.73 1.42 -11.31
C GLY A 295 -0.91 2.85 -11.77
N LEU A 296 -1.23 3.78 -10.86
CA LEU A 296 -1.45 5.18 -11.21
C LEU A 296 -0.20 5.81 -11.86
N TYR A 297 1.00 5.35 -11.51
CA TYR A 297 2.25 5.83 -12.16
C TYR A 297 2.30 5.60 -13.68
N ARG A 298 1.45 4.71 -14.22
CA ARG A 298 1.38 4.38 -15.66
C ARG A 298 0.48 5.32 -16.46
N LEU A 299 -0.35 6.10 -15.77
CA LEU A 299 -1.35 6.95 -16.39
C LEU A 299 -0.76 8.32 -16.72
N THR A 300 -1.21 8.90 -17.83
CA THR A 300 -0.92 10.31 -18.15
C THR A 300 -1.68 11.23 -17.20
N ILE A 301 -1.33 12.52 -17.15
CA ILE A 301 -2.05 13.49 -16.32
C ILE A 301 -3.56 13.55 -16.68
N PRO A 302 -3.96 13.65 -17.97
CA PRO A 302 -5.38 13.59 -18.34
C PRO A 302 -6.08 12.30 -17.90
N GLU A 303 -5.41 11.15 -18.03
CA GLU A 303 -5.94 9.86 -17.61
C GLU A 303 -6.13 9.77 -16.09
N LEU A 304 -5.16 10.28 -15.31
CA LEU A 304 -5.27 10.36 -13.85
C LEU A 304 -6.45 11.23 -13.44
N MET A 305 -6.59 12.42 -14.02
CA MET A 305 -7.71 13.32 -13.71
C MET A 305 -9.04 12.68 -14.05
N SER A 306 -9.15 12.04 -15.22
CA SER A 306 -10.35 11.33 -15.65
C SER A 306 -10.71 10.18 -14.69
N LEU A 307 -9.73 9.38 -14.27
CA LEU A 307 -9.94 8.31 -13.30
C LEU A 307 -10.38 8.87 -11.93
N LEU A 308 -9.73 9.91 -11.43
CA LEU A 308 -10.08 10.54 -10.15
C LEU A 308 -11.51 11.10 -10.18
N GLN A 309 -11.91 11.77 -11.27
CA GLN A 309 -13.28 12.26 -11.47
C GLN A 309 -14.29 11.10 -11.50
N ALA A 310 -14.00 10.03 -12.24
CA ALA A 310 -14.85 8.84 -12.31
C ALA A 310 -15.02 8.19 -10.92
N SER A 311 -14.00 8.28 -10.08
CA SER A 311 -14.01 7.76 -8.71
C SER A 311 -14.79 8.65 -7.72
N GLY A 312 -15.29 9.81 -8.15
CA GLY A 312 -15.98 10.78 -7.31
C GLY A 312 -15.05 11.75 -6.56
N ALA A 313 -13.75 11.77 -6.87
CA ALA A 313 -12.84 12.75 -6.27
C ALA A 313 -13.14 14.16 -6.80
N ARG A 314 -13.20 15.14 -5.90
CA ARG A 314 -13.43 16.54 -6.25
C ARG A 314 -12.14 17.15 -6.82
N MET A 315 -12.05 17.22 -8.15
CA MET A 315 -10.91 17.86 -8.83
C MET A 315 -11.02 19.38 -8.76
N VAL A 316 -10.05 20.01 -8.10
CA VAL A 316 -9.96 21.49 -7.96
C VAL A 316 -8.85 22.08 -8.84
N TYR A 317 -8.08 21.22 -9.52
CA TYR A 317 -6.95 21.62 -10.33
C TYR A 317 -7.29 21.57 -11.82
N ASP A 318 -6.81 22.55 -12.58
CA ASP A 318 -6.57 22.36 -14.01
C ASP A 318 -5.40 21.39 -14.24
N GLU A 319 -5.22 20.95 -15.49
CA GLU A 319 -4.20 19.96 -15.84
C GLU A 319 -2.77 20.42 -15.49
N ILE A 320 -2.46 21.71 -15.67
CA ILE A 320 -1.12 22.25 -15.45
C ILE A 320 -0.79 22.24 -13.95
N ASN A 321 -1.71 22.73 -13.13
CA ASN A 321 -1.57 22.77 -11.70
C ASN A 321 -1.56 21.36 -11.09
N PHE A 322 -2.38 20.44 -11.62
CA PHE A 322 -2.37 19.05 -11.19
C PHE A 322 -1.04 18.35 -11.54
N ARG A 323 -0.49 18.59 -12.73
CA ARG A 323 0.83 18.09 -13.13
C ARG A 323 1.92 18.58 -12.17
N LYS A 324 1.97 19.89 -11.90
CA LYS A 324 2.94 20.48 -10.95
C LYS A 324 2.81 19.86 -9.56
N PHE A 325 1.58 19.62 -9.11
CA PHE A 325 1.32 18.95 -7.85
C PHE A 325 1.88 17.51 -7.85
N VAL A 326 1.56 16.69 -8.86
CA VAL A 326 2.08 15.32 -8.99
C VAL A 326 3.61 15.30 -9.02
N ASP A 327 4.22 16.19 -9.80
CA ASP A 327 5.67 16.26 -9.97
C ASP A 327 6.40 16.68 -8.68
N ARG A 328 5.81 17.60 -7.91
CA ARG A 328 6.43 18.11 -6.67
C ARG A 328 6.14 17.23 -5.46
N GLU A 329 4.93 16.69 -5.36
CA GLU A 329 4.43 16.09 -4.11
C GLU A 329 4.41 14.56 -4.14
N ILE A 330 4.22 13.94 -5.31
CA ILE A 330 4.04 12.49 -5.45
C ILE A 330 5.31 11.82 -5.96
N LYS A 331 5.78 12.20 -7.16
CA LYS A 331 6.92 11.53 -7.80
C LYS A 331 8.19 11.44 -6.94
N PRO A 332 8.57 12.46 -6.14
CA PRO A 332 9.77 12.39 -5.32
C PRO A 332 9.72 11.31 -4.24
N LEU A 333 8.53 10.85 -3.86
CA LEU A 333 8.31 9.78 -2.88
C LEU A 333 8.43 8.38 -3.49
N PHE A 334 8.46 8.28 -4.82
CA PHE A 334 8.42 7.02 -5.56
C PHE A 334 9.44 7.00 -6.72
N LYS A 335 10.66 7.48 -6.48
CA LYS A 335 11.70 7.64 -7.52
C LYS A 335 11.97 6.34 -8.30
N ASP A 336 12.10 5.23 -7.59
CA ASP A 336 12.32 3.89 -8.16
C ASP A 336 11.15 3.41 -9.04
N TRP A 337 9.98 4.03 -8.85
CA TRP A 337 8.76 3.71 -9.59
C TRP A 337 8.55 4.59 -10.82
N MET A 338 9.34 5.63 -11.01
CA MET A 338 9.32 6.41 -12.24
C MET A 338 9.99 5.64 -13.38
N PRO A 339 9.54 5.79 -14.64
CA PRO A 339 10.35 5.43 -15.78
C PRO A 339 11.62 6.29 -15.71
N THR A 340 12.81 5.68 -15.64
CA THR A 340 14.07 6.40 -15.92
C THR A 340 13.89 6.99 -17.31
N LYS A 341 13.83 8.34 -17.39
CA LYS A 341 13.56 9.17 -18.59
C LYS A 341 13.15 8.33 -19.80
N LEU A 342 11.84 8.31 -20.09
CA LEU A 342 11.39 7.92 -21.43
C LEU A 342 12.20 8.78 -22.41
N ASP A 343 13.08 8.14 -23.18
CA ASP A 343 13.59 8.71 -24.41
C ASP A 343 12.34 8.90 -25.28
N ILE A 344 11.79 10.12 -25.25
CA ILE A 344 10.80 10.60 -26.21
C ILE A 344 11.57 11.17 -27.38
#